data_AF-A0A661QZL6-F1
#
_entry.id   AF-A0A661QZL6-F1
#
_cell.length_a   1.000
_cell.length_b   1.000
_cell.length_c   1.000
_cell.angle_alpha   90.00
_cell.angle_beta   90.00
_cell.angle_gamma   90.00
#
_symmetry.space_group_name_H-M   'P 1'
#
loop_
_entity.id
_entity.type
_entity.pdbx_description
1 polymer ?
#
loop_
_entity_poly.entity_id
_entity_poly.type
_entity_poly.pdbx_seq_one_letter_code
_entity_poly.pdbx_strand_id
1 'polypeptide(L)'
;MGNRGRFGKYGEVKRLKRLRDAKATGLRDTFPKFARDPWRAGSVPPPRKLLANRPIIKPATKTDEEVLARLSARVFKQYGPYHRIIPEWFETDMVWTLVALYKGVRVGFAMLGPARFSDMGSYMAELLAIAVDPPWQGRGAGTALLRKIL
;
A
#
# COMPACT_ATOMS: atom_id res chain seq x y z
N MET A 1 13.84 13.04 26.88
CA MET A 1 12.37 13.04 26.72
C MET A 1 12.04 12.29 25.45
N GLY A 2 11.19 11.26 25.53
CA GLY A 2 11.09 10.19 24.52
C GLY A 2 10.40 10.57 23.20
N ASN A 3 11.02 10.19 22.08
CA ASN A 3 10.49 10.25 20.71
C ASN A 3 9.33 9.26 20.48
N ARG A 4 8.22 9.36 21.22
CA ARG A 4 7.01 8.51 21.05
C ARG A 4 6.01 9.04 20.00
N GLY A 5 6.46 9.87 19.05
CA GLY A 5 5.57 10.64 18.17
C GLY A 5 5.38 10.13 16.73
N ARG A 6 6.03 9.04 16.30
CA ARG A 6 6.01 8.65 14.87
C ARG A 6 4.96 7.61 14.47
N PHE A 7 4.51 6.76 15.40
CA PHE A 7 3.53 5.70 15.12
C PHE A 7 2.45 5.72 16.21
N GLY A 8 1.17 5.69 15.80
CA GLY A 8 0.01 5.70 16.71
C GLY A 8 -1.13 6.64 16.29
N LYS A 9 -2.25 6.53 17.04
CA LYS A 9 -3.59 7.09 16.77
C LYS A 9 -3.60 8.52 16.18
N TYR A 10 -2.77 9.42 16.70
CA TYR A 10 -2.80 10.83 16.30
C TYR A 10 -2.26 11.08 14.88
N GLY A 11 -1.18 10.40 14.48
CA GLY A 11 -0.65 10.52 13.12
C GLY A 11 -1.58 9.93 12.06
N GLU A 12 -2.31 8.88 12.43
CA GLU A 12 -3.27 8.16 11.60
C GLU A 12 -4.54 8.98 11.40
N VAL A 13 -5.08 9.61 12.45
CA VAL A 13 -6.22 10.55 12.37
C VAL A 13 -5.88 11.72 11.45
N LYS A 14 -4.68 12.32 11.60
CA LYS A 14 -4.23 13.40 10.69
C LYS A 14 -4.08 12.91 9.24
N ARG A 15 -3.65 11.66 9.03
CA ARG A 15 -3.54 11.08 7.68
C ARG A 15 -4.91 10.82 7.06
N LEU A 16 -5.86 10.27 7.81
CA LEU A 16 -7.22 10.09 7.33
C LEU A 16 -7.86 11.43 6.94
N LYS A 17 -7.66 12.49 7.75
CA LYS A 17 -8.06 13.84 7.37
C LYS A 17 -7.41 14.29 6.06
N ARG A 18 -6.09 14.12 5.90
CA ARG A 18 -5.39 14.45 4.65
C ARG A 18 -5.94 13.70 3.43
N LEU A 19 -6.27 12.42 3.57
CA LEU A 19 -6.86 11.62 2.48
C LEU A 19 -8.26 12.15 2.12
N ARG A 20 -9.09 12.49 3.11
CA ARG A 20 -10.42 13.08 2.89
C ARG A 20 -10.33 14.47 2.25
N ASP A 21 -9.44 15.32 2.76
CA ASP A 21 -9.22 16.66 2.22
C ASP A 21 -8.74 16.57 0.75
N ALA A 22 -7.80 15.66 0.45
CA ALA A 22 -7.32 15.43 -0.92
C ALA A 22 -8.44 14.95 -1.86
N LYS A 23 -9.35 14.09 -1.38
CA LYS A 23 -10.55 13.69 -2.13
C LYS A 23 -11.45 14.90 -2.45
N ALA A 24 -11.69 15.77 -1.47
CA ALA A 24 -12.55 16.95 -1.62
C ALA A 24 -11.98 17.97 -2.62
N THR A 25 -10.66 18.09 -2.71
CA THR A 25 -9.98 19.00 -3.65
C THR A 25 -9.93 18.52 -5.11
N GLY A 26 -10.67 17.46 -5.48
CA GLY A 26 -10.69 16.93 -6.87
C GLY A 26 -9.38 16.27 -7.31
N LEU A 27 -8.49 16.00 -6.34
CA LEU A 27 -7.12 15.63 -6.63
C LEU A 27 -6.93 14.20 -7.10
N ARG A 28 -8.00 13.41 -7.07
CA ARG A 28 -8.05 12.09 -7.69
C ARG A 28 -7.72 12.16 -9.19
N ASP A 29 -8.11 13.24 -9.87
CA ASP A 29 -7.91 13.40 -11.31
C ASP A 29 -6.50 13.85 -11.68
N THR A 30 -5.79 14.48 -10.75
CA THR A 30 -4.42 14.94 -10.93
C THR A 30 -3.37 14.04 -10.30
N PHE A 31 -3.77 13.18 -9.34
CA PHE A 31 -3.01 11.98 -9.03
C PHE A 31 -2.76 11.26 -10.34
N PRO A 32 -1.48 10.96 -10.69
CA PRO A 32 -1.22 10.26 -11.93
C PRO A 32 -2.10 9.02 -11.95
N LYS A 33 -2.85 8.83 -13.02
CA LYS A 33 -3.58 7.59 -13.29
C LYS A 33 -2.54 6.50 -13.54
N PHE A 34 -1.80 6.09 -12.50
CA PHE A 34 -0.93 4.92 -12.46
C PHE A 34 -1.69 3.64 -12.84
N ALA A 35 -3.02 3.72 -12.95
CA ALA A 35 -3.96 2.68 -13.30
C ALA A 35 -4.20 2.47 -14.81
N ARG A 36 -3.68 3.28 -15.75
CA ARG A 36 -3.93 3.05 -17.19
C ARG A 36 -2.71 2.65 -18.01
N ASP A 37 -1.54 3.21 -17.71
CA ASP A 37 -0.32 2.81 -18.41
C ASP A 37 0.52 1.87 -17.55
N PRO A 38 1.02 0.75 -18.10
CA PRO A 38 2.03 -0.05 -17.42
C PRO A 38 3.27 0.83 -17.25
N TRP A 39 3.47 1.32 -16.02
CA TRP A 39 4.68 2.03 -15.65
C TRP A 39 5.88 1.16 -16.06
N ARG A 40 6.73 1.68 -16.96
CA ARG A 40 7.97 1.00 -17.35
C ARG A 40 8.93 1.16 -16.19
N ALA A 41 8.87 0.21 -15.24
CA ALA A 41 9.86 0.10 -14.17
C ALA A 41 11.24 0.26 -14.81
N GLY A 42 11.97 1.30 -14.42
CA GLY A 42 13.37 1.46 -14.78
C GLY A 42 14.09 0.15 -14.46
N SER A 43 14.97 -0.29 -15.35
CA SER A 43 15.60 -1.60 -15.45
C SER A 43 15.98 -2.28 -14.12
N VAL A 44 15.01 -2.81 -13.37
CA VAL A 44 15.27 -3.67 -12.21
C VAL A 44 15.51 -5.07 -12.76
N PRO A 45 16.73 -5.63 -12.66
CA PRO A 45 17.03 -6.91 -13.26
C PRO A 45 16.08 -8.00 -12.73
N PRO A 46 15.49 -8.81 -13.63
CA PRO A 46 14.63 -9.90 -13.21
C PRO A 46 15.48 -10.90 -12.41
N PRO A 47 14.98 -11.43 -11.28
CA PRO A 47 15.67 -12.47 -10.55
C PRO A 47 15.85 -13.67 -11.49
N ARG A 48 17.08 -14.13 -11.66
CA ARG A 48 17.41 -15.32 -12.45
C ARG A 48 16.64 -16.53 -11.89
N LYS A 49 15.85 -17.16 -12.76
CA LYS A 49 15.24 -18.51 -12.65
C LYS A 49 14.51 -18.87 -11.34
N LEU A 50 13.25 -18.44 -11.20
CA LEU A 50 12.24 -19.11 -10.34
C LEU A 50 10.84 -18.83 -10.93
N LEU A 51 10.44 -19.52 -12.00
CA LEU A 51 9.25 -19.16 -12.79
C LEU A 51 7.97 -19.96 -12.46
N ALA A 52 7.97 -20.87 -11.49
CA ALA A 52 6.74 -21.61 -11.13
C ALA A 52 5.97 -21.04 -9.93
N ASN A 53 6.61 -20.23 -9.07
CA ASN A 53 6.08 -19.84 -7.76
C ASN A 53 6.14 -18.33 -7.51
N ARG A 54 6.05 -17.50 -8.55
CA ARG A 54 6.05 -16.04 -8.35
C ARG A 54 4.67 -15.56 -7.89
N PRO A 55 4.61 -14.69 -6.87
CA PRO A 55 3.36 -14.03 -6.52
C PRO A 55 2.88 -13.15 -7.67
N ILE A 56 1.60 -13.28 -8.00
CA ILE A 56 0.91 -12.44 -8.98
C ILE A 56 0.46 -11.17 -8.26
N ILE A 57 0.79 -9.99 -8.78
CA ILE A 57 0.37 -8.72 -8.19
C ILE A 57 -0.84 -8.18 -8.95
N LYS A 58 -1.89 -7.80 -8.22
CA LYS A 58 -3.13 -7.22 -8.78
C LYS A 58 -3.55 -5.98 -7.99
N PRO A 59 -4.27 -5.02 -8.61
CA PRO A 59 -5.02 -4.02 -7.86
C PRO A 59 -5.99 -4.70 -6.88
N ALA A 60 -6.06 -4.18 -5.66
CA ALA A 60 -7.06 -4.62 -4.69
C ALA A 60 -8.45 -4.17 -5.12
N THR A 61 -9.44 -4.99 -4.82
CA THR A 61 -10.86 -4.66 -5.00
C THR A 61 -11.56 -4.64 -3.65
N LYS A 62 -12.82 -4.21 -3.61
CA LYS A 62 -13.63 -4.22 -2.38
C LYS A 62 -13.70 -5.60 -1.71
N THR A 63 -13.60 -6.69 -2.48
CA THR A 63 -13.58 -8.05 -1.93
C THR A 63 -12.31 -8.38 -1.14
N ASP A 64 -11.25 -7.58 -1.26
CA ASP A 64 -10.00 -7.79 -0.51
C ASP A 64 -10.00 -7.09 0.86
N GLU A 65 -11.04 -6.31 1.20
CA GLU A 65 -11.09 -5.50 2.43
C GLU A 65 -10.87 -6.32 3.72
N GLU A 66 -11.56 -7.46 3.85
CA GLU A 66 -11.39 -8.37 5.00
C GLU A 66 -9.96 -8.92 5.08
N VAL A 67 -9.35 -9.20 3.92
CA VAL A 67 -7.96 -9.67 3.85
C VAL A 67 -7.01 -8.59 4.33
N LEU A 68 -7.22 -7.33 3.90
CA LEU A 68 -6.42 -6.19 4.34
C LEU A 68 -6.52 -5.98 5.85
N ALA A 69 -7.73 -6.02 6.41
CA ALA A 69 -7.97 -5.89 7.85
C ALA A 69 -7.26 -7.00 8.64
N ARG A 70 -7.43 -8.27 8.22
CA ARG A 70 -6.82 -9.44 8.86
C ARG A 70 -5.29 -9.41 8.81
N LEU A 71 -4.71 -9.12 7.64
CA LEU A 71 -3.25 -9.04 7.50
C LEU A 71 -2.68 -7.89 8.34
N SER A 72 -3.39 -6.76 8.40
CA SER A 72 -2.99 -5.61 9.23
C SER A 72 -3.05 -5.93 10.72
N ALA A 73 -4.08 -6.67 11.16
CA ALA A 73 -4.18 -7.14 12.54
C ALA A 73 -2.98 -7.99 12.95
N ARG A 74 -2.48 -8.82 12.03
CA ARG A 74 -1.39 -9.76 12.27
C ARG A 74 -0.01 -9.09 12.18
N VAL A 75 0.26 -8.42 11.05
CA VAL A 75 1.58 -7.88 10.72
C VAL A 75 1.90 -6.61 11.50
N PHE A 76 0.89 -5.78 11.77
CA PHE A 76 1.08 -4.48 12.44
C PHE A 76 0.64 -4.48 13.91
N LYS A 77 0.39 -5.65 14.51
CA LYS A 77 -0.09 -5.79 15.90
C LYS A 77 0.70 -4.94 16.90
N GLN A 78 2.04 -4.92 16.75
CA GLN A 78 2.94 -4.19 17.65
C GLN A 78 2.87 -2.66 17.51
N TYR A 79 2.31 -2.15 16.41
CA TYR A 79 2.28 -0.72 16.10
C TYR A 79 0.93 -0.06 16.41
N GLY A 80 -0.13 -0.86 16.59
CA GLY A 80 -1.46 -0.36 16.94
C GLY A 80 -2.60 -1.09 16.24
N PRO A 81 -3.85 -0.57 16.34
CA PRO A 81 -5.05 -1.20 15.79
C PRO A 81 -5.20 -0.97 14.28
N TYR A 82 -4.14 -1.24 13.51
CA TYR A 82 -4.13 -1.02 12.04
C TYR A 82 -5.16 -1.84 11.28
N HIS A 83 -5.73 -2.88 11.88
CA HIS A 83 -6.86 -3.62 11.32
C HIS A 83 -8.13 -2.78 11.11
N ARG A 84 -8.27 -1.64 11.81
CA ARG A 84 -9.38 -0.68 11.62
C ARG A 84 -8.98 0.44 10.66
N ILE A 85 -7.73 0.89 10.77
CA ILE A 85 -7.20 2.07 10.09
C ILE A 85 -6.93 1.80 8.60
N ILE A 86 -6.42 0.61 8.28
CA ILE A 86 -6.11 0.24 6.90
C ILE A 86 -7.38 0.14 6.03
N PRO A 87 -8.48 -0.50 6.49
CA PRO A 87 -9.77 -0.42 5.79
C PRO A 87 -10.26 1.01 5.57
N GLU A 88 -10.20 1.88 6.60
CA GLU A 88 -10.61 3.28 6.46
C GLU A 88 -9.79 4.03 5.38
N TRP A 89 -8.49 3.75 5.28
CA TRP A 89 -7.65 4.31 4.21
C TRP A 89 -8.04 3.78 2.83
N PHE A 90 -8.30 2.48 2.73
CA PHE A 90 -8.71 1.82 1.49
C PHE A 90 -10.02 2.38 0.94
N GLU A 91 -11.01 2.62 1.81
CA GLU A 91 -12.32 3.19 1.45
C GLU A 91 -12.25 4.63 0.92
N THR A 92 -11.16 5.36 1.18
CA THR A 92 -11.07 6.75 0.72
C THR A 92 -10.97 6.89 -0.80
N ASP A 93 -10.64 5.81 -1.52
CA ASP A 93 -10.25 5.80 -2.94
C ASP A 93 -9.03 6.69 -3.28
N MET A 94 -8.37 7.28 -2.27
CA MET A 94 -7.17 8.11 -2.42
C MET A 94 -5.88 7.30 -2.20
N VAL A 95 -6.03 6.00 -1.96
CA VAL A 95 -4.94 5.06 -1.70
C VAL A 95 -4.96 3.98 -2.77
N TRP A 96 -3.90 3.92 -3.57
CA TRP A 96 -3.72 2.84 -4.51
C TRP A 96 -3.22 1.60 -3.76
N THR A 97 -4.01 0.54 -3.79
CA THR A 97 -3.72 -0.69 -3.05
C THR A 97 -3.47 -1.84 -4.01
N LEU A 98 -2.37 -2.54 -3.81
CA LEU A 98 -2.00 -3.76 -4.54
C LEU A 98 -2.05 -4.95 -3.59
N VAL A 99 -2.50 -6.10 -4.10
CA VAL A 99 -2.47 -7.39 -3.40
C VAL A 99 -1.53 -8.35 -4.12
N ALA A 100 -0.79 -9.13 -3.34
CA ALA A 100 0.04 -10.22 -3.80
C ALA A 100 -0.71 -11.54 -3.64
N LEU A 101 -0.82 -12.31 -4.72
CA LEU A 101 -1.47 -13.60 -4.76
C LEU A 101 -0.43 -14.71 -4.97
N TYR A 102 -0.44 -15.73 -4.13
CA TYR A 102 0.33 -16.95 -4.33
C TYR A 102 -0.63 -18.12 -4.49
N LYS A 103 -0.61 -18.79 -5.65
CA LYS A 103 -1.53 -19.89 -5.99
C LYS A 103 -3.01 -19.54 -5.68
N GLY A 104 -3.43 -18.31 -6.02
CA GLY A 104 -4.79 -17.80 -5.79
C GLY A 104 -5.07 -17.21 -4.39
N VAL A 105 -4.22 -17.50 -3.41
CA VAL A 105 -4.35 -17.01 -2.03
C VAL A 105 -3.74 -15.61 -1.91
N ARG A 106 -4.44 -14.65 -1.29
CA ARG A 106 -3.86 -13.33 -0.97
C ARG A 106 -2.89 -13.47 0.20
N VAL A 107 -1.62 -13.15 -0.05
CA VAL A 107 -0.52 -13.34 0.91
C VAL A 107 0.14 -12.05 1.35
N GLY A 108 -0.22 -10.91 0.75
CA GLY A 108 0.33 -9.62 1.12
C GLY A 108 -0.35 -8.47 0.38
N PHE A 109 -0.07 -7.25 0.82
CA PHE A 109 -0.54 -6.05 0.17
C PHE A 109 0.45 -4.89 0.34
N ALA A 110 0.31 -3.87 -0.50
CA ALA A 110 0.98 -2.59 -0.33
C ALA A 110 0.04 -1.44 -0.71
N MET A 111 0.18 -0.31 -0.02
CA MET A 111 -0.65 0.88 -0.17
C MET A 111 0.20 2.10 -0.48
N LEU A 112 -0.13 2.80 -1.56
CA LEU A 112 0.44 4.09 -1.93
C LEU A 112 -0.61 5.18 -1.78
N GLY A 113 -0.21 6.34 -1.28
CA GLY A 113 -1.07 7.53 -1.26
C GLY A 113 -0.28 8.82 -1.31
N PRO A 114 -0.93 9.97 -1.19
CA PRO A 114 -0.25 11.28 -1.20
C PRO A 114 0.68 11.49 -0.01
N ALA A 115 1.93 11.87 -0.28
CA ALA A 115 2.88 12.28 0.73
C ALA A 115 2.53 13.69 1.26
N ARG A 116 2.41 14.66 0.34
CA ARG A 116 2.00 16.07 0.50
C ARG A 116 2.06 16.76 -0.87
N PHE A 117 1.38 17.90 -1.03
CA PHE A 117 1.69 18.85 -2.11
C PHE A 117 3.05 19.44 -1.82
N SER A 118 3.97 19.37 -2.78
CA SER A 118 5.01 20.38 -2.84
C SER A 118 4.39 21.61 -3.51
N ASP A 119 4.80 22.80 -3.09
CA ASP A 119 4.36 24.06 -3.70
C ASP A 119 4.82 24.21 -5.17
N MET A 120 5.57 23.22 -5.68
CA MET A 120 6.24 23.19 -6.99
C MET A 120 5.64 22.18 -7.98
N GLY A 121 4.39 21.76 -7.78
CA GLY A 121 3.65 20.96 -8.79
C GLY A 121 4.18 19.54 -9.03
N SER A 122 5.10 19.04 -8.21
CA SER A 122 5.59 17.65 -8.27
C SER A 122 4.76 16.73 -7.36
N TYR A 123 4.20 15.66 -7.94
CA TYR A 123 3.45 14.65 -7.20
C TYR A 123 4.42 13.71 -6.48
N MET A 124 4.45 13.77 -5.14
CA MET A 124 5.14 12.77 -4.33
C MET A 124 4.14 11.76 -3.76
N ALA A 125 4.36 10.48 -4.06
CA ALA A 125 3.64 9.37 -3.45
C ALA A 125 4.41 8.84 -2.22
N GLU A 126 3.69 8.49 -1.16
CA GLU A 126 4.18 7.84 0.04
C GLU A 126 3.74 6.37 0.04
N LEU A 127 4.67 5.45 0.31
CA LEU A 127 4.34 4.08 0.66
C LEU A 127 3.75 4.08 2.08
N LEU A 128 2.42 3.99 2.17
CA LEU A 128 1.67 4.11 3.42
C LEU A 128 1.74 2.84 4.27
N ALA A 129 1.66 1.68 3.61
CA ALA A 129 1.71 0.39 4.27
C ALA A 129 2.22 -0.69 3.32
N ILE A 130 2.94 -1.67 3.87
CA ILE A 130 3.29 -2.92 3.18
C ILE A 130 3.24 -4.06 4.19
N ALA A 131 2.55 -5.13 3.84
CA ALA A 131 2.40 -6.30 4.70
C ALA A 131 2.49 -7.58 3.88
N VAL A 132 3.17 -8.57 4.42
CA VAL A 132 3.17 -9.95 3.91
C VAL A 132 2.85 -10.85 5.10
N ASP A 133 1.90 -11.76 4.91
CA ASP A 133 1.51 -12.75 5.91
C ASP A 133 2.75 -13.53 6.39
N PRO A 134 3.03 -13.66 7.70
CA PRO A 134 4.26 -14.26 8.20
C PRO A 134 4.66 -15.61 7.59
N PRO A 135 3.75 -16.58 7.35
CA PRO A 135 4.10 -17.85 6.70
C PRO A 135 4.62 -17.71 5.25
N TRP A 136 4.39 -16.56 4.63
CA TRP A 136 4.72 -16.24 3.24
C TRP A 136 5.88 -15.24 3.10
N GLN A 137 6.46 -14.78 4.22
CA GLN A 137 7.63 -13.91 4.24
C GLN A 137 8.89 -14.67 3.78
N GLY A 138 9.91 -13.94 3.32
CA GLY A 138 11.14 -14.53 2.75
C GLY A 138 10.97 -15.18 1.37
N ARG A 139 9.76 -15.15 0.79
CA ARG A 139 9.43 -15.79 -0.51
C ARG A 139 9.26 -14.79 -1.67
N GLY A 140 9.71 -13.54 -1.49
CA GLY A 140 9.71 -12.52 -2.53
C GLY A 140 8.41 -11.75 -2.76
N ALA A 141 7.34 -11.99 -1.97
CA ALA A 141 6.08 -11.24 -2.09
C ALA A 141 6.24 -9.73 -1.83
N GLY A 142 6.99 -9.35 -0.78
CA GLY A 142 7.27 -7.94 -0.49
C GLY A 142 8.07 -7.27 -1.61
N THR A 143 9.09 -7.95 -2.14
CA THR A 143 9.87 -7.48 -3.29
C THR A 143 9.01 -7.31 -4.54
N ALA A 144 8.10 -8.25 -4.81
CA ALA A 144 7.20 -8.18 -5.94
C ALA A 144 6.20 -7.00 -5.82
N LEU A 145 5.68 -6.74 -4.61
CA LEU A 145 4.85 -5.58 -4.33
C LEU A 145 5.61 -4.27 -4.56
N LEU A 146 6.82 -4.13 -4.00
CA LEU A 146 7.63 -2.92 -4.16
C LEU A 146 8.02 -2.65 -5.60
N ARG A 147 8.38 -3.68 -6.38
CA ARG A 147 8.70 -3.53 -7.81
C ARG A 147 7.51 -3.18 -8.69
N LYS A 148 6.28 -3.37 -8.20
CA LYS A 148 5.08 -2.92 -8.91
C LYS A 148 4.77 -1.45 -8.60
N ILE A 149 5.37 -0.92 -7.54
CA ILE A 149 5.20 0.43 -7.02
C ILE A 149 6.32 1.38 -7.51
N LEU A 150 7.57 0.90 -7.49
CA LEU A 150 8.79 1.60 -7.91
C LEU A 150 9.14 1.30 -9.37
#